data_AF-O02690-F1
#
_entry.id   AF-O02690-F1
#
_cell.length_a   1.000
_cell.length_b   1.000
_cell.length_c   1.000
_cell.angle_alpha   90.00
_cell.angle_beta   90.00
_cell.angle_gamma   90.00
#
_symmetry.space_group_name_H-M   'P 1'
#
loop_
_entity.id
_entity.type
_entity.pdbx_description
1 polymer ?
#
loop_
_entity_poly.entity_id
_entity_poly.type
_entity_poly.pdbx_seq_one_letter_code
_entity_poly.pdbx_strand_id
1 'polypeptide(L)' 'RFGSYCPTTCGIADFLSNYQTSVDKDLHNLESILYQVENKTSEARELVKAIQISYNPDEASKPNKIESATRNSKKMM' A
#
# COMPACT_ATOMS: atom_id res chain seq x y z
N ARG A 1 -58.91 21.41 6.51
CA ARG A 1 -57.96 20.36 6.03
C ARG A 1 -56.60 20.62 6.66
N PHE A 2 -55.87 19.58 7.07
CA PHE A 2 -54.67 19.64 7.93
C PHE A 2 -53.34 19.98 7.22
N GLY A 3 -53.37 20.40 5.95
CA GLY A 3 -52.15 20.74 5.22
C GLY A 3 -51.33 19.52 4.79
N SER A 4 -50.02 19.74 4.58
CA SER A 4 -49.06 18.73 4.15
C SER A 4 -48.52 17.95 5.33
N TYR A 5 -48.40 16.63 5.19
CA TYR A 5 -47.83 15.77 6.23
C TYR A 5 -46.32 15.65 6.05
N CYS A 6 -45.58 15.95 7.11
CA CYS A 6 -44.14 15.75 7.19
C CYS A 6 -43.83 14.54 8.08
N PRO A 7 -42.65 13.90 7.90
CA PRO A 7 -42.17 12.87 8.81
C PRO A 7 -42.10 13.37 10.25
N THR A 8 -42.31 12.46 11.20
CA THR A 8 -42.13 12.77 12.62
C THR A 8 -40.64 12.92 12.93
N THR A 9 -40.33 13.70 13.95
CA THR A 9 -38.95 13.82 14.46
C THR A 9 -38.39 12.47 14.91
N CYS A 10 -39.24 11.57 15.43
CA CYS A 10 -38.85 10.19 15.75
C CYS A 10 -38.38 9.43 14.50
N GLY A 11 -39.14 9.52 13.39
CA GLY A 11 -38.76 8.86 12.14
C GLY A 11 -37.45 9.41 11.55
N ILE A 12 -37.18 10.70 11.74
CA ILE A 12 -35.90 11.31 11.34
C ILE A 12 -34.76 10.83 12.24
N ALA A 13 -34.98 10.75 13.55
CA ALA A 13 -33.98 10.27 14.50
C ALA A 13 -33.60 8.81 14.24
N ASP A 14 -34.60 7.93 14.04
CA ASP A 14 -34.39 6.52 13.73
C ASP A 14 -33.60 6.35 12.43
N PHE A 15 -33.96 7.11 11.40
CA PHE A 15 -33.21 7.13 10.14
C PHE A 15 -31.77 7.59 10.35
N LEU A 16 -31.57 8.70 11.07
CA LEU A 16 -30.26 9.28 11.29
C LEU A 16 -29.34 8.33 12.06
N SER A 17 -29.82 7.69 13.13
CA SER A 17 -29.01 6.74 13.89
C SER A 17 -28.56 5.56 13.03
N ASN A 18 -29.46 4.99 12.22
CA ASN A 18 -29.11 3.89 11.32
C ASN A 18 -28.13 4.33 10.23
N TYR A 19 -28.40 5.46 9.59
CA TYR A 19 -27.54 6.00 8.53
C TYR A 19 -26.15 6.35 9.06
N GLN A 20 -26.09 7.07 10.17
CA GLN A 20 -24.83 7.49 10.79
C GLN A 20 -23.98 6.27 11.15
N THR A 21 -24.53 5.28 11.86
CA THR A 21 -23.76 4.10 12.26
C THR A 21 -23.31 3.27 11.06
N SER A 22 -24.14 3.13 10.02
CA SER A 22 -23.75 2.41 8.81
C SER A 22 -22.61 3.11 8.09
N VAL A 23 -22.74 4.41 7.85
CA VAL A 23 -21.72 5.20 7.13
C VAL A 23 -20.44 5.28 7.94
N ASP A 24 -20.51 5.46 9.26
CA ASP A 24 -19.35 5.48 10.15
C ASP A 24 -18.56 4.17 10.07
N LYS A 25 -19.28 3.02 10.09
CA LYS A 25 -18.66 1.71 9.91
C LYS A 25 -18.00 1.56 8.54
N ASP A 26 -18.65 2.01 7.47
CA ASP A 26 -18.10 1.94 6.12
C ASP A 26 -16.85 2.82 5.98
N LEU A 27 -16.86 4.01 6.56
CA LEU A 27 -15.70 4.91 6.59
C LEU A 27 -14.54 4.28 7.36
N HIS A 28 -14.80 3.67 8.52
CA HIS A 28 -13.75 3.01 9.30
C HIS A 28 -13.14 1.80 8.56
N ASN A 29 -13.96 1.06 7.80
CA ASN A 29 -13.45 -0.02 6.94
C ASN A 29 -12.52 0.51 5.85
N LEU A 30 -12.91 1.61 5.18
CA LEU A 30 -12.09 2.25 4.15
C LEU A 30 -10.78 2.79 4.73
N GLU A 31 -10.84 3.41 5.90
CA GLU A 31 -9.68 3.92 6.63
C GLU A 31 -8.71 2.77 6.99
N SER A 32 -9.23 1.64 7.48
CA SER A 32 -8.41 0.46 7.78
C SER A 32 -7.71 -0.10 6.54
N ILE A 33 -8.40 -0.16 5.40
CA ILE A 33 -7.80 -0.57 4.13
C ILE A 33 -6.71 0.43 3.72
N LEU A 34 -6.97 1.73 3.86
CA LEU A 34 -6.01 2.77 3.50
C LEU A 34 -4.73 2.68 4.34
N TYR A 35 -4.84 2.43 5.65
CA TYR A 35 -3.69 2.19 6.52
C TYR A 35 -2.86 0.98 6.07
N GLN A 36 -3.51 -0.10 5.65
CA GLN A 36 -2.79 -1.26 5.12
C GLN A 36 -2.05 -0.95 3.81
N VAL A 37 -2.67 -0.17 2.93
CA VAL A 37 -2.04 0.29 1.67
C VAL A 37 -0.85 1.21 1.95
N GLU A 38 -1.00 2.13 2.91
CA GLU A 38 0.05 3.07 3.31
C GLU A 38 1.26 2.35 3.92
N ASN A 39 1.03 1.39 4.83
CA ASN A 39 2.10 0.58 5.40
C ASN A 39 2.86 -0.21 4.31
N LYS A 40 2.14 -0.89 3.40
CA LYS A 40 2.76 -1.67 2.30
C LYS A 40 3.54 -0.79 1.33
N THR A 41 3.02 0.40 1.00
CA THR A 41 3.72 1.31 0.08
C THR A 41 4.94 1.94 0.74
N SER A 42 4.87 2.25 2.04
CA SER A 42 6.02 2.69 2.83
C SER A 42 7.12 1.61 2.89
N GLU A 43 6.75 0.38 3.20
CA GLU A 43 7.66 -0.78 3.21
C GLU A 43 8.34 -0.97 1.85
N ALA A 44 7.57 -0.99 0.76
CA ALA A 44 8.11 -1.14 -0.59
C ALA A 44 9.11 -0.03 -0.94
N ARG A 45 8.83 1.21 -0.54
CA ARG A 45 9.74 2.35 -0.77
C ARG A 45 11.07 2.17 -0.04
N GLU A 46 11.04 1.75 1.21
CA GLU A 46 12.26 1.51 1.98
C GLU A 46 13.06 0.32 1.45
N LEU A 47 12.40 -0.74 1.01
CA LEU A 47 13.05 -1.88 0.35
C LEU A 47 13.76 -1.45 -0.94
N VAL A 48 13.11 -0.63 -1.78
CA VAL A 48 13.74 -0.12 -3.01
C VAL A 48 14.97 0.73 -2.69
N LYS A 49 14.91 1.59 -1.66
CA LYS A 49 16.09 2.35 -1.21
C LYS A 49 17.23 1.44 -0.75
N ALA A 50 16.92 0.40 0.03
CA ALA A 50 17.91 -0.56 0.49
C ALA A 50 18.57 -1.30 -0.70
N ILE A 51 17.79 -1.68 -1.71
CA ILE A 51 18.31 -2.29 -2.94
C ILE A 51 19.24 -1.33 -3.65
N GLN A 52 18.87 -0.06 -3.83
CA GLN A 52 19.70 0.96 -4.48
C GLN A 52 21.02 1.23 -3.73
N ILE A 53 21.02 1.14 -2.40
CA ILE A 53 22.26 1.23 -1.61
C ILE A 53 23.15 -0.01 -1.85
N SER A 54 22.55 -1.20 -1.91
CA SER A 54 23.29 -2.46 -2.08
C SER A 54 23.77 -2.71 -3.51
N TYR A 55 23.07 -2.13 -4.49
CA TYR A 55 23.31 -2.30 -5.90
C TYR A 55 23.35 -0.93 -6.55
N ASN A 56 24.57 -0.43 -6.76
CA ASN A 56 24.81 0.77 -7.52
C ASN A 56 25.04 0.39 -9.00
N PRO A 57 24.12 0.69 -9.93
CA PRO A 57 24.30 0.38 -11.34
C PRO A 57 25.44 1.17 -12.00
N ASP A 58 25.86 2.29 -11.40
CA ASP A 58 26.98 3.11 -11.86
C ASP A 58 28.32 2.65 -11.22
N GLU A 59 28.30 1.70 -10.28
CA GLU A 59 29.52 1.13 -9.72
C GLU A 59 30.21 0.26 -10.78
N ALA A 60 31.49 0.53 -11.02
CA ALA A 60 32.30 -0.25 -11.94
C ALA A 60 32.20 -1.72 -11.57
N SER A 61 31.71 -2.56 -12.50
CA SER A 61 31.57 -3.99 -12.30
C SER A 61 32.90 -4.54 -11.78
N LYS A 62 32.91 -5.11 -10.57
CA LYS A 62 34.11 -5.79 -10.06
C LYS A 62 34.54 -6.80 -11.13
N PRO A 63 35.84 -6.83 -11.51
CA PRO A 63 36.30 -7.69 -12.59
C PRO A 63 35.79 -9.10 -12.35
N ASN A 64 35.07 -9.65 -13.33
CA ASN A 64 34.28 -10.87 -13.17
C ASN A 64 35.23 -12.04 -12.87
N LYS A 65 35.46 -12.30 -11.57
CA LYS A 65 36.41 -13.31 -11.09
C LYS A 65 36.03 -14.70 -11.59
N ILE A 66 34.73 -14.94 -11.77
CA ILE A 66 34.20 -16.20 -12.31
C ILE A 66 34.57 -16.31 -13.79
N GLU A 67 34.37 -15.26 -14.58
CA GLU A 67 34.74 -15.26 -16.00
C GLU A 67 36.25 -15.38 -16.21
N SER A 68 37.07 -14.69 -15.40
CA SER A 68 38.52 -14.80 -15.49
C SER A 68 39.02 -16.18 -15.06
N ALA A 69 38.49 -16.75 -13.99
CA ALA A 69 38.79 -18.13 -13.57
C ALA A 69 38.34 -19.15 -14.64
N THR A 70 37.17 -18.96 -15.24
CA THR A 70 36.64 -19.84 -16.30
C THR A 70 37.51 -19.76 -17.56
N ARG A 71 37.93 -18.55 -17.97
CA ARG A 71 38.83 -18.34 -19.10
C ARG A 71 40.21 -18.96 -18.86
N ASN A 72 40.73 -18.85 -17.64
CA ASN A 72 42.00 -19.47 -17.26
C ASN A 72 41.91 -21.00 -17.23
N SER A 73 40.83 -21.55 -16.68
CA SER A 73 40.58 -23.00 -16.69
C SER A 73 40.49 -23.55 -18.13
N LYS A 74 39.76 -22.86 -19.03
CA LYS A 74 39.71 -23.24 -20.46
C LYS A 74 41.07 -23.15 -21.18
N LYS A 75 41.98 -22.30 -20.71
CA LYS A 75 43.35 -22.20 -21.26
C LYS A 75 44.30 -23.28 -20.73
N MET A 76 43.94 -23.97 -19.66
CA MET A 76 44.75 -25.03 -19.03
C MET A 76 44.33 -26.45 -19.48
N MET A 77 43.27 -26.55 -20.29
CA MET A 77 42.89 -27.76 -21.04
C MET A 77 43.49 -27.70 -22.45
#